data_AF-G3I007-F1
#
_entry.id   AF-G3I007-F1
#
_cell.length_a   1.000
_cell.length_b   1.000
_cell.length_c   1.000
_cell.angle_alpha   90.00
_cell.angle_beta   90.00
_cell.angle_gamma   90.00
#
_symmetry.space_group_name_H-M   'P 1'
#
loop_
_entity.id
_entity.type
_entity.pdbx_description
1 polymer ?
#
loop_
_entity_poly.entity_id
_entity_poly.type
_entity_poly.pdbx_seq_one_letter_code
_entity_poly.pdbx_strand_id
1 'polypeptide(L)'
;MAELSEVVLLSVLPTICVPKAGDLVHKVDCPFSLEMQESKNGLYICMNTFLGFGKQYVERNFNTIGQRVYLHLWRTQQLKEEDSSAGTGDPLHKKPTLVATGVEDGFDLTKEKFEYDEDVKIVILPDYLAFAWMADSASCKQEVQAWDGEVPHMFKHAFNLKQLYNPDWIPQCGCKCSKCDMRENLWLNLTDGSILCGRWYFDGSGGNDHAVEHYTETGYPLAVKLDTITPDGADLYSYDENDILMNTSLAESLSHLGIDILKMQKTDKTKAELDIDMNQHIDELLEYEEKKHHAEEEKVPLPELVWAQVPFISCLEAYGGPEQVEDFWSTSLQAKSAAIKTTRFASFPDYLVIQIKKFTIGFEWVPKKLYVYIEMPEELDISQFRGTGLQPGERNCLTLPHLWDKALKVLQAVNNSSEQAVDWIFSHIVDLDTEAAMSISERRSAVDSISKSVPVGPKVRHGRGKYQRFAFISHMGTSTMCSHYVCLIKKEGRWVIYTVQKVSASGKPTKDLGYI
;
A
#
# COMPACT_ATOMS: atom_id res chain seq x y z
N MET A 1 47.17 -0.78 -27.45
CA MET A 1 45.77 -0.77 -26.96
C MET A 1 45.49 -2.04 -26.17
N ALA A 2 45.66 -3.25 -26.73
CA ALA A 2 45.44 -4.52 -26.02
C ALA A 2 46.34 -4.74 -24.77
N GLU A 3 47.65 -4.43 -24.85
CA GLU A 3 48.56 -4.59 -23.70
C GLU A 3 48.25 -3.61 -22.55
N LEU A 4 47.76 -2.40 -22.84
CA LEU A 4 47.40 -1.41 -21.81
C LEU A 4 46.12 -1.80 -21.07
N SER A 5 45.15 -2.43 -21.76
CA SER A 5 43.92 -2.90 -21.14
C SER A 5 44.12 -4.05 -20.16
N GLU A 6 45.01 -4.99 -20.48
CA GLU A 6 45.27 -6.17 -19.64
C GLU A 6 45.97 -5.77 -18.33
N VAL A 7 46.93 -4.85 -18.40
CA VAL A 7 47.61 -4.29 -17.23
C VAL A 7 46.62 -3.57 -16.30
N VAL A 8 45.67 -2.81 -16.86
CA VAL A 8 44.65 -2.12 -16.06
C VAL A 8 43.72 -3.12 -15.38
N LEU A 9 43.24 -4.14 -16.09
CA LEU A 9 42.36 -5.16 -15.51
C LEU A 9 43.05 -5.96 -14.38
N LEU A 10 44.32 -6.34 -14.58
CA LEU A 10 45.12 -7.03 -13.55
C LEU A 10 45.30 -6.16 -12.29
N SER A 11 45.40 -4.83 -12.44
CA SER A 11 45.56 -3.91 -11.30
C SER A 11 44.32 -3.81 -10.40
N VAL A 12 43.14 -4.10 -10.94
CA VAL A 12 41.84 -3.96 -10.26
C VAL A 12 41.18 -5.29 -9.91
N LEU A 13 41.76 -6.41 -10.36
CA LEU A 13 41.30 -7.77 -10.07
C LEU A 13 41.03 -8.05 -8.58
N PRO A 14 41.86 -7.57 -7.62
CA PRO A 14 41.60 -7.81 -6.19
C PRO A 14 40.31 -7.18 -5.66
N THR A 15 39.74 -6.22 -6.40
CA THR A 15 38.47 -5.56 -6.03
C THR A 15 37.24 -6.26 -6.60
N ILE A 16 37.43 -7.36 -7.35
CA ILE A 16 36.35 -8.14 -7.93
C ILE A 16 36.00 -9.26 -6.95
N CYS A 17 34.79 -9.19 -6.40
CA CYS A 17 34.18 -10.23 -5.59
C CYS A 17 33.24 -11.08 -6.46
N VAL A 18 33.13 -12.37 -6.13
CA VAL A 18 32.18 -13.28 -6.76
C VAL A 18 31.00 -13.46 -5.80
N PRO A 19 29.75 -13.16 -6.21
CA PRO A 19 28.58 -13.34 -5.35
C PRO A 19 28.44 -14.80 -4.88
N LYS A 20 28.06 -14.98 -3.62
CA LYS A 20 27.76 -16.27 -3.00
C LYS A 20 26.25 -16.46 -2.83
N ALA A 21 25.82 -17.68 -2.55
CA ALA A 21 24.44 -17.97 -2.16
C ALA A 21 24.10 -17.19 -0.88
N GLY A 22 23.24 -16.17 -1.01
CA GLY A 22 22.86 -15.25 0.06
C GLY A 22 23.25 -13.79 -0.17
N ASP A 23 24.13 -13.50 -1.14
CA ASP A 23 24.50 -12.13 -1.48
C ASP A 23 23.42 -11.46 -2.34
N LEU A 24 23.05 -10.23 -1.99
CA LEU A 24 22.09 -9.43 -2.75
C LEU A 24 22.80 -8.73 -3.91
N VAL A 25 22.38 -9.04 -5.13
CA VAL A 25 22.89 -8.42 -6.36
C VAL A 25 21.82 -7.51 -6.96
N HIS A 26 22.04 -6.19 -6.90
CA HIS A 26 21.11 -5.17 -7.38
C HIS A 26 21.24 -4.97 -8.88
N LYS A 27 20.64 -5.88 -9.66
CA LYS A 27 20.69 -5.89 -11.13
C LYS A 27 19.51 -5.22 -11.84
N VAL A 28 18.51 -4.77 -11.09
CA VAL A 28 17.24 -4.28 -11.65
C VAL A 28 17.27 -2.75 -11.80
N ASP A 29 17.60 -2.05 -10.73
CA ASP A 29 17.48 -0.60 -10.61
C ASP A 29 18.65 0.04 -9.87
N CYS A 30 18.81 1.34 -10.08
CA CYS A 30 19.74 2.17 -9.33
C CYS A 30 19.11 2.57 -7.97
N PRO A 31 19.80 2.41 -6.82
CA PRO A 31 19.29 2.82 -5.52
C PRO A 31 19.22 4.35 -5.35
N PHE A 32 19.77 5.12 -6.31
CA PHE A 32 19.79 6.58 -6.26
C PHE A 32 18.93 7.24 -7.35
N SER A 33 18.40 6.49 -8.31
CA SER A 33 17.60 7.02 -9.43
C SER A 33 16.65 5.97 -9.98
N LEU A 34 15.77 6.38 -10.90
CA LEU A 34 14.88 5.45 -11.62
C LEU A 34 15.57 4.81 -12.84
N GLU A 35 16.90 4.89 -12.95
CA GLU A 35 17.63 4.24 -14.05
C GLU A 35 17.67 2.71 -13.83
N MET A 36 17.41 1.97 -14.89
CA MET A 36 17.35 0.50 -14.94
C MET A 36 18.17 -0.01 -16.13
N GLN A 37 18.31 -1.33 -16.28
CA GLN A 37 19.00 -1.94 -17.43
C GLN A 37 18.43 -1.51 -18.80
N GLU A 38 17.14 -1.19 -18.87
CA GLU A 38 16.43 -0.73 -20.08
C GLU A 38 16.60 0.78 -20.34
N SER A 39 17.19 1.51 -19.39
CA SER A 39 17.47 2.93 -19.58
C SER A 39 18.54 3.13 -20.66
N LYS A 40 18.53 4.32 -21.29
CA LYS A 40 19.44 4.68 -22.39
C LYS A 40 20.92 4.40 -22.11
N ASN A 41 21.35 4.49 -20.85
CA ASN A 41 22.74 4.30 -20.44
C ASN A 41 23.00 2.95 -19.75
N GLY A 42 21.99 2.08 -19.63
CA GLY A 42 22.06 0.84 -18.86
C GLY A 42 22.34 1.06 -17.37
N LEU A 43 22.76 -0.01 -16.70
CA LEU A 43 23.03 -0.09 -15.28
C LEU A 43 24.45 -0.63 -15.03
N TYR A 44 25.20 -0.01 -14.12
CA TYR A 44 26.58 -0.39 -13.78
C TYR A 44 26.62 -1.07 -12.40
N ILE A 45 26.80 -2.38 -12.36
CA ILE A 45 26.91 -3.14 -11.11
C ILE A 45 28.34 -3.11 -10.60
N CYS A 46 28.55 -2.61 -9.39
CA CYS A 46 29.83 -2.69 -8.70
C CYS A 46 30.23 -4.15 -8.46
N MET A 47 31.35 -4.59 -9.02
CA MET A 47 31.80 -5.99 -8.88
C MET A 47 32.36 -6.31 -7.49
N ASN A 48 32.36 -5.36 -6.54
CA ASN A 48 32.78 -5.58 -5.16
C ASN A 48 31.57 -5.69 -4.21
N THR A 49 30.63 -4.75 -4.30
CA THR A 49 29.47 -4.63 -3.39
C THR A 49 28.15 -5.08 -4.01
N PHE A 50 28.14 -5.37 -5.31
CA PHE A 50 26.97 -5.81 -6.08
C PHE A 50 25.81 -4.81 -6.15
N LEU A 51 26.07 -3.53 -5.83
CA LEU A 51 25.13 -2.43 -6.02
C LEU A 51 25.11 -1.99 -7.49
N GLY A 52 23.92 -1.86 -8.08
CA GLY A 52 23.70 -1.29 -9.40
C GLY A 52 23.67 0.23 -9.36
N PHE A 53 24.28 0.89 -10.34
CA PHE A 53 24.32 2.35 -10.41
C PHE A 53 23.95 2.84 -11.80
N GLY A 54 23.14 3.88 -11.85
CA GLY A 54 22.95 4.67 -13.04
C GLY A 54 24.22 5.40 -13.49
N LYS A 55 24.27 5.88 -14.74
CA LYS A 55 25.48 6.49 -15.32
C LYS A 55 25.99 7.70 -14.54
N GLN A 56 25.09 8.50 -13.96
CA GLN A 56 25.50 9.64 -13.13
C GLN A 56 26.05 9.23 -11.76
N TYR A 57 25.62 8.07 -11.25
CA TYR A 57 25.91 7.62 -9.88
C TYR A 57 27.12 6.69 -9.81
N VAL A 58 27.48 6.02 -10.91
CA VAL A 58 28.71 5.19 -10.98
C VAL A 58 29.97 6.03 -10.75
N GLU A 59 30.03 7.26 -11.29
CA GLU A 59 31.15 8.18 -11.06
C GLU A 59 31.24 8.60 -9.59
N ARG A 60 30.09 8.82 -8.94
CA ARG A 60 30.03 9.14 -7.50
C ARG A 60 30.56 7.98 -6.66
N ASN A 61 30.18 6.74 -7.01
CA ASN A 61 30.67 5.55 -6.32
C ASN A 61 32.19 5.40 -6.49
N PHE A 62 32.70 5.56 -7.72
CA PHE A 62 34.13 5.57 -8.01
C PHE A 62 34.87 6.63 -7.20
N ASN A 63 34.37 7.87 -7.16
CA ASN A 63 35.03 8.97 -6.43
C ASN A 63 34.99 8.78 -4.91
N THR A 64 33.98 8.09 -4.37
CA THR A 64 33.80 7.92 -2.92
C THR A 64 34.57 6.72 -2.38
N ILE A 65 34.48 5.57 -3.06
CA ILE A 65 35.00 4.28 -2.58
C ILE A 65 36.29 3.89 -3.33
N GLY A 66 36.60 4.54 -4.44
CA GLY A 66 37.73 4.19 -5.30
C GLY A 66 37.47 2.95 -6.16
N GLN A 67 36.25 2.41 -6.18
CA GLN A 67 35.92 1.23 -6.97
C GLN A 67 35.92 1.56 -8.46
N ARG A 68 36.68 0.78 -9.24
CA ARG A 68 36.90 1.03 -10.66
C ARG A 68 36.16 0.09 -11.58
N VAL A 69 35.90 -1.14 -11.15
CA VAL A 69 35.36 -2.20 -12.01
C VAL A 69 33.87 -2.37 -11.79
N TYR A 70 33.12 -2.32 -12.89
CA TYR A 70 31.69 -2.48 -12.92
C TYR A 70 31.27 -3.43 -14.03
N LEU A 71 30.22 -4.22 -13.79
CA LEU A 71 29.51 -4.96 -14.81
C LEU A 71 28.38 -4.08 -15.36
N HIS A 72 28.52 -3.62 -16.58
CA HIS A 72 27.51 -2.83 -17.28
C HIS A 72 26.50 -3.76 -17.96
N LEU A 73 25.24 -3.61 -17.58
CA LEU A 73 24.07 -4.29 -18.15
C LEU A 73 23.24 -3.29 -18.93
N TRP A 74 22.98 -3.60 -20.18
CA TRP A 74 22.11 -2.80 -21.02
C TRP A 74 21.16 -3.70 -21.80
N ARG A 75 19.85 -3.45 -21.66
CA ARG A 75 18.81 -4.25 -22.29
C ARG A 75 18.05 -3.40 -23.29
N THR A 76 17.88 -3.90 -24.52
CA THR A 76 17.06 -3.26 -25.55
C THR A 76 15.88 -4.14 -25.94
N GLN A 77 14.73 -3.50 -26.18
CA GLN A 77 13.50 -4.17 -26.56
C GLN A 77 13.36 -4.19 -28.09
N GLN A 78 13.20 -5.36 -28.70
CA GLN A 78 12.90 -5.54 -30.12
C GLN A 78 11.47 -6.05 -30.31
N LEU A 79 10.77 -5.59 -31.34
CA LEU A 79 9.46 -6.12 -31.74
C LEU A 79 9.65 -7.42 -32.52
N LYS A 80 8.97 -8.50 -32.12
CA LYS A 80 8.90 -9.74 -32.90
C LYS A 80 8.24 -9.45 -34.26
N GLU A 81 8.94 -9.75 -35.35
CA GLU A 81 8.36 -9.74 -36.69
C GLU A 81 7.29 -10.85 -36.77
N GLU A 82 6.03 -10.50 -37.09
CA GLU A 82 4.99 -11.51 -37.34
C GLU A 82 5.28 -12.18 -38.70
N ASP A 83 5.54 -13.49 -38.71
CA ASP A 83 5.69 -14.27 -39.95
C ASP A 83 4.42 -14.13 -40.82
N SER A 84 4.54 -13.38 -41.91
CA SER A 84 3.48 -13.19 -42.90
C SER A 84 3.34 -14.44 -43.79
N SER A 85 2.89 -15.55 -43.22
CA SER A 85 2.44 -16.72 -43.98
C SER A 85 1.33 -17.48 -43.25
N ALA A 86 0.15 -16.86 -43.10
CA ALA A 86 -1.10 -17.57 -42.88
C ALA A 86 -2.24 -16.87 -43.64
N GLY A 87 -3.07 -17.68 -44.29
CA GLY A 87 -3.96 -17.31 -45.39
C GLY A 87 -5.03 -16.24 -45.10
N THR A 88 -5.39 -15.57 -46.18
CA THR A 88 -6.65 -14.84 -46.44
C THR A 88 -7.83 -15.26 -45.55
N GLY A 89 -8.27 -14.32 -44.70
CA GLY A 89 -9.54 -14.33 -43.98
C GLY A 89 -9.88 -12.90 -43.52
N ASP A 90 -11.05 -12.43 -43.93
CA ASP A 90 -11.63 -11.07 -43.86
C ASP A 90 -11.52 -10.36 -42.48
N PRO A 91 -11.16 -9.06 -42.38
CA PRO A 91 -11.12 -8.33 -41.11
C PRO A 91 -12.51 -7.81 -40.71
N LEU A 92 -13.21 -8.57 -39.86
CA LEU A 92 -14.44 -8.09 -39.20
C LEU A 92 -14.10 -7.07 -38.10
N HIS A 93 -14.35 -5.79 -38.42
CA HIS A 93 -14.62 -4.65 -37.53
C HIS A 93 -14.35 -4.83 -36.02
N LYS A 94 -13.15 -4.43 -35.56
CA LYS A 94 -12.98 -3.91 -34.18
C LYS A 94 -13.36 -2.42 -34.19
N LYS A 95 -14.49 -2.07 -33.57
CA LYS A 95 -14.81 -0.67 -33.25
C LYS A 95 -13.85 -0.20 -32.12
N PRO A 96 -13.31 1.02 -32.16
CA PRO A 96 -12.50 1.53 -31.07
C PRO A 96 -13.37 1.76 -29.83
N THR A 97 -12.98 1.20 -28.70
CA THR A 97 -13.58 1.52 -27.40
C THR A 97 -13.11 2.92 -27.00
N LEU A 98 -13.98 3.92 -27.16
CA LEU A 98 -13.76 5.26 -26.63
C LEU A 98 -13.67 5.21 -25.11
N VAL A 99 -12.49 5.48 -24.56
CA VAL A 99 -12.28 5.67 -23.12
C VAL A 99 -12.82 7.05 -22.73
N ALA A 100 -13.51 7.13 -21.58
CA ALA A 100 -14.27 8.29 -21.08
C ALA A 100 -13.42 9.52 -20.66
N THR A 101 -12.32 9.80 -21.36
CA THR A 101 -11.55 11.04 -21.23
C THR A 101 -11.23 11.71 -22.58
N GLY A 102 -11.86 11.26 -23.68
CA GLY A 102 -11.75 11.95 -24.96
C GLY A 102 -10.35 11.92 -25.58
N VAL A 103 -9.55 10.90 -25.27
CA VAL A 103 -8.29 10.60 -25.97
C VAL A 103 -8.42 9.22 -26.59
N GLU A 104 -8.25 9.16 -27.91
CA GLU A 104 -8.27 7.92 -28.69
C GLU A 104 -6.92 7.21 -28.55
N ASP A 105 -6.77 6.38 -27.51
CA ASP A 105 -5.76 5.31 -27.56
C ASP A 105 -6.11 4.19 -26.57
N GLY A 106 -6.58 3.07 -27.10
CA GLY A 106 -6.86 1.85 -26.34
C GLY A 106 -5.64 0.96 -26.37
N PHE A 107 -5.08 0.64 -25.20
CA PHE A 107 -3.95 -0.28 -25.08
C PHE A 107 -4.41 -1.73 -25.18
N ASP A 108 -3.89 -2.46 -26.17
CA ASP A 108 -4.03 -3.91 -26.30
C ASP A 108 -2.85 -4.56 -25.53
N LEU A 109 -3.07 -4.98 -24.27
CA LEU A 109 -2.06 -5.63 -23.44
C LEU A 109 -1.92 -7.14 -23.72
N THR A 110 -2.60 -7.65 -24.75
CA THR A 110 -2.49 -9.05 -25.16
C THR A 110 -1.52 -9.20 -26.32
N LYS A 111 -0.26 -9.50 -26.01
CA LYS A 111 0.71 -10.33 -26.77
C LYS A 111 2.13 -10.02 -26.29
N GLU A 112 2.87 -11.05 -25.91
CA GLU A 112 4.34 -11.04 -25.78
C GLU A 112 5.01 -10.74 -27.14
N LYS A 113 4.92 -9.47 -27.58
CA LYS A 113 5.48 -9.02 -28.87
C LYS A 113 6.95 -8.63 -28.81
N PHE A 114 7.61 -8.82 -27.68
CA PHE A 114 8.95 -8.27 -27.48
C PHE A 114 9.98 -9.35 -27.17
N GLU A 115 11.08 -9.31 -27.90
CA GLU A 115 12.31 -10.03 -27.59
C GLU A 115 13.30 -9.04 -26.96
N TYR A 116 14.01 -9.46 -25.92
CA TYR A 116 14.95 -8.61 -25.20
C TYR A 116 16.37 -9.04 -25.55
N ASP A 117 17.14 -8.11 -26.10
CA ASP A 117 18.58 -8.28 -26.26
C ASP A 117 19.30 -7.70 -25.05
N GLU A 118 20.14 -8.52 -24.42
CA GLU A 118 20.99 -8.11 -23.30
C GLU A 118 22.45 -7.99 -23.73
N ASP A 119 23.01 -6.81 -23.53
CA ASP A 119 24.42 -6.51 -23.74
C ASP A 119 25.11 -6.35 -22.38
N VAL A 120 26.11 -7.20 -22.13
CA VAL A 120 26.85 -7.27 -20.86
C VAL A 120 28.32 -6.99 -21.10
N LYS A 121 28.85 -5.97 -20.42
CA LYS A 121 30.23 -5.51 -20.59
C LYS A 121 30.90 -5.26 -19.24
N ILE A 122 32.18 -5.58 -19.10
CA ILE A 122 32.97 -5.11 -17.97
C ILE A 122 33.44 -3.70 -18.30
N VAL A 123 33.17 -2.72 -17.45
CA VAL A 123 33.58 -1.33 -17.63
C VAL A 123 34.51 -0.92 -16.50
N ILE A 124 35.65 -0.33 -16.86
CA ILE A 124 36.65 0.19 -15.90
C ILE A 124 36.68 1.72 -15.95
N LEU A 125 36.43 2.36 -14.81
CA LEU A 125 36.53 3.81 -14.60
C LEU A 125 37.98 4.24 -14.27
N PRO A 126 38.35 5.51 -14.54
CA PRO A 126 37.51 6.61 -15.04
C PRO A 126 37.33 6.65 -16.56
N ASP A 127 38.14 5.92 -17.33
CA ASP A 127 38.21 6.05 -18.79
C ASP A 127 37.09 5.30 -19.54
N TYR A 128 36.17 4.66 -18.80
CA TYR A 128 35.08 3.83 -19.34
C TYR A 128 35.57 2.76 -20.33
N LEU A 129 36.70 2.12 -20.01
CA LEU A 129 37.23 1.02 -20.81
C LEU A 129 36.27 -0.17 -20.73
N ALA A 130 35.59 -0.47 -21.85
CA ALA A 130 34.61 -1.53 -21.94
C ALA A 130 35.20 -2.79 -22.57
N PHE A 131 35.01 -3.93 -21.91
CA PHE A 131 35.39 -5.25 -22.37
C PHE A 131 34.11 -6.06 -22.58
N ALA A 132 33.93 -6.58 -23.79
CA ALA A 132 32.83 -7.50 -24.06
C ALA A 132 32.96 -8.73 -23.16
N TRP A 133 31.91 -9.05 -22.42
CA TRP A 133 31.85 -10.32 -21.71
C TRP A 133 31.56 -11.42 -22.74
N MET A 134 32.59 -11.97 -23.38
CA MET A 134 32.44 -13.18 -24.18
C MET A 134 32.43 -14.40 -23.25
N ALA A 135 31.34 -14.58 -22.52
CA ALA A 135 30.89 -15.93 -22.24
C ALA A 135 30.00 -16.31 -23.42
N ASP A 136 30.40 -17.33 -24.18
CA ASP A 136 29.46 -18.01 -25.08
C ASP A 136 28.17 -18.24 -24.28
N SER A 137 27.08 -17.72 -24.80
CA SER A 137 25.74 -17.77 -24.20
C SER A 137 25.17 -19.19 -24.27
N ALA A 138 25.92 -20.19 -23.82
CA ALA A 138 25.44 -21.54 -23.60
C ALA A 138 24.40 -21.56 -22.46
N SER A 139 24.47 -20.60 -21.52
CA SER A 139 23.51 -20.50 -20.40
C SER A 139 22.21 -19.77 -20.76
N CYS A 140 22.20 -18.91 -21.79
CA CYS A 140 20.98 -18.18 -22.18
C CYS A 140 20.03 -18.99 -23.07
N LYS A 141 20.42 -20.20 -23.50
CA LYS A 141 19.51 -21.14 -24.18
C LYS A 141 18.94 -22.24 -23.28
N GLN A 142 19.49 -22.42 -22.08
CA GLN A 142 19.08 -23.50 -21.18
C GLN A 142 18.13 -23.08 -20.06
N GLU A 143 18.04 -21.80 -19.69
CA GLU A 143 17.10 -21.36 -18.64
C GLU A 143 15.70 -20.98 -19.16
N VAL A 144 15.48 -20.94 -20.48
CA VAL A 144 14.14 -20.80 -21.09
C VAL A 144 13.57 -22.17 -21.54
N GLN A 145 14.35 -23.26 -21.44
CA GLN A 145 13.89 -24.62 -21.78
C GLN A 145 13.38 -25.43 -20.57
N ALA A 146 12.87 -24.75 -19.54
CA ALA A 146 12.10 -25.38 -18.49
C ALA A 146 10.77 -24.63 -18.38
N TRP A 147 9.69 -25.31 -18.74
CA TRP A 147 8.31 -24.82 -18.89
C TRP A 147 7.99 -24.10 -20.21
N ASP A 148 8.38 -24.71 -21.35
CA ASP A 148 7.52 -24.68 -22.54
C ASP A 148 6.23 -25.43 -22.17
N GLY A 149 5.31 -24.73 -21.50
CA GLY A 149 3.93 -25.16 -21.37
C GLY A 149 3.36 -25.30 -22.77
N GLU A 150 2.94 -26.51 -23.12
CA GLU A 150 2.18 -26.78 -24.33
C GLU A 150 1.08 -25.72 -24.49
N VAL A 151 0.85 -25.29 -25.73
CA VAL A 151 -0.22 -24.34 -26.07
C VAL A 151 -1.50 -24.76 -25.33
N PRO A 152 -2.07 -23.94 -24.43
CA PRO A 152 -3.17 -24.36 -23.57
C PRO A 152 -4.32 -24.91 -24.40
N HIS A 153 -4.69 -26.17 -24.15
CA HIS A 153 -5.83 -26.81 -24.78
C HIS A 153 -7.13 -26.28 -24.13
N MET A 154 -8.18 -26.05 -24.93
CA MET A 154 -9.51 -25.72 -24.40
C MET A 154 -10.01 -26.82 -23.45
N PHE A 155 -10.57 -26.41 -22.31
CA PHE A 155 -11.10 -27.24 -21.24
C PHE A 155 -12.00 -28.41 -21.70
N LYS A 156 -11.85 -29.58 -21.07
CA LYS A 156 -12.88 -30.65 -21.11
C LYS A 156 -14.11 -30.33 -20.27
N HIS A 157 -13.96 -29.53 -19.20
CA HIS A 157 -14.98 -29.32 -18.17
C HIS A 157 -15.64 -27.94 -18.16
N ALA A 158 -15.15 -26.94 -18.91
CA ALA A 158 -15.68 -25.58 -18.88
C ALA A 158 -17.17 -25.50 -19.27
N PHE A 159 -17.61 -26.36 -20.17
CA PHE A 159 -19.01 -26.41 -20.60
C PHE A 159 -19.93 -27.21 -19.64
N ASN A 160 -19.36 -27.94 -18.67
CA ASN A 160 -20.09 -28.85 -17.77
C ASN A 160 -19.84 -28.57 -16.28
N LEU A 161 -19.27 -27.41 -15.94
CA LEU A 161 -19.02 -27.04 -14.55
C LEU A 161 -20.35 -26.89 -13.80
N LYS A 162 -20.64 -27.83 -12.91
CA LYS A 162 -21.79 -27.77 -12.02
C LYS A 162 -21.43 -26.87 -10.84
N GLN A 163 -21.85 -25.61 -10.87
CA GLN A 163 -21.75 -24.75 -9.69
C GLN A 163 -22.87 -25.10 -8.71
N LEU A 164 -22.50 -25.43 -7.49
CA LEU A 164 -23.46 -25.59 -6.40
C LEU A 164 -23.98 -24.19 -6.02
N TYR A 165 -25.25 -24.14 -5.63
CA TYR A 165 -25.83 -22.90 -5.11
C TYR A 165 -25.15 -22.57 -3.78
N ASN A 166 -24.30 -21.54 -3.79
CA ASN A 166 -23.67 -21.01 -2.60
C ASN A 166 -24.37 -19.73 -2.17
N PRO A 167 -24.91 -19.68 -0.93
CA PRO A 167 -25.52 -18.47 -0.40
C PRO A 167 -24.50 -17.47 0.18
N ASP A 168 -23.24 -17.85 0.32
CA ASP A 168 -22.24 -17.04 1.02
C ASP A 168 -21.47 -16.12 0.08
N TRP A 169 -21.51 -14.81 0.39
CA TRP A 169 -20.76 -13.77 -0.31
C TRP A 169 -19.25 -13.96 -0.09
N ILE A 170 -18.48 -14.08 -1.18
CA ILE A 170 -17.01 -14.18 -1.10
C ILE A 170 -16.39 -12.78 -0.96
N PRO A 171 -15.64 -12.48 0.12
CA PRO A 171 -14.92 -11.22 0.25
C PRO A 171 -13.89 -11.07 -0.87
N GLN A 172 -13.82 -9.90 -1.51
CA GLN A 172 -12.86 -9.64 -2.60
C GLN A 172 -11.40 -9.49 -2.13
N CYS A 173 -11.15 -9.47 -0.82
CA CYS A 173 -9.81 -9.62 -0.22
C CYS A 173 -9.91 -9.88 1.29
N GLY A 174 -8.77 -10.16 1.91
CA GLY A 174 -8.69 -10.55 3.31
C GLY A 174 -9.05 -12.02 3.53
N CYS A 175 -9.16 -12.79 2.44
CA CYS A 175 -9.44 -14.21 2.45
C CYS A 175 -8.38 -14.98 3.25
N LYS A 176 -8.83 -16.10 3.82
CA LYS A 176 -8.01 -17.00 4.62
C LYS A 176 -8.40 -18.42 4.23
N CYS A 177 -7.46 -19.35 4.27
CA CYS A 177 -7.77 -20.75 4.09
C CYS A 177 -8.80 -21.23 5.15
N SER A 178 -9.83 -21.97 4.71
CA SER A 178 -10.84 -22.50 5.63
C SER A 178 -10.31 -23.58 6.59
N LYS A 179 -9.17 -24.22 6.27
CA LYS A 179 -8.55 -25.29 7.08
C LYS A 179 -7.33 -24.83 7.91
N CYS A 180 -6.65 -23.73 7.55
CA CYS A 180 -5.46 -23.24 8.27
C CYS A 180 -5.32 -21.72 8.29
N ASP A 181 -4.23 -21.20 8.84
CA ASP A 181 -4.00 -19.77 9.03
C ASP A 181 -3.40 -19.00 7.83
N MET A 182 -3.21 -19.66 6.69
CA MET A 182 -2.65 -19.02 5.49
C MET A 182 -3.59 -17.97 4.89
N ARG A 183 -2.98 -16.86 4.46
CA ARG A 183 -3.63 -15.69 3.84
C ARG A 183 -3.16 -15.40 2.42
N GLU A 184 -2.14 -16.11 1.96
CA GLU A 184 -1.51 -15.98 0.65
C GLU A 184 -1.57 -17.33 -0.08
N ASN A 185 -1.47 -17.32 -1.41
CA ASN A 185 -1.54 -18.52 -2.24
C ASN A 185 -2.85 -19.31 -2.00
N LEU A 186 -3.96 -18.58 -2.04
CA LEU A 186 -5.31 -19.11 -1.84
C LEU A 186 -6.01 -19.38 -3.18
N TRP A 187 -6.67 -20.53 -3.22
CA TRP A 187 -7.39 -21.05 -4.37
C TRP A 187 -8.88 -21.15 -4.02
N LEU A 188 -9.72 -20.56 -4.87
CA LEU A 188 -11.17 -20.60 -4.78
C LEU A 188 -11.70 -21.69 -5.71
N ASN A 189 -12.34 -22.71 -5.16
CA ASN A 189 -12.99 -23.73 -5.96
C ASN A 189 -14.25 -23.17 -6.64
N LEU A 190 -14.37 -23.34 -7.97
CA LEU A 190 -15.47 -22.75 -8.74
C LEU A 190 -16.79 -23.55 -8.60
N THR A 191 -16.75 -24.75 -8.04
CA THR A 191 -17.92 -25.61 -7.85
C THR A 191 -18.66 -25.27 -6.55
N ASP A 192 -17.94 -25.15 -5.44
CA ASP A 192 -18.53 -25.03 -4.10
C ASP A 192 -18.04 -23.79 -3.32
N GLY A 193 -17.29 -22.90 -3.96
CA GLY A 193 -16.82 -21.65 -3.39
C GLY A 193 -15.85 -21.78 -2.21
N SER A 194 -15.28 -22.96 -1.96
CA SER A 194 -14.31 -23.17 -0.88
C SER A 194 -12.99 -22.43 -1.15
N ILE A 195 -12.42 -21.78 -0.12
CA ILE A 195 -11.14 -21.06 -0.19
C ILE A 195 -10.07 -21.82 0.57
N LEU A 196 -9.06 -22.33 -0.13
CA LEU A 196 -8.07 -23.25 0.43
C LEU A 196 -6.66 -22.91 -0.03
N CYS A 197 -5.65 -23.21 0.79
CA CYS A 197 -4.25 -22.92 0.45
C CYS A 197 -3.70 -23.91 -0.58
N GLY A 198 -2.75 -23.43 -1.40
CA GLY A 198 -2.08 -24.19 -2.45
C GLY A 198 -1.19 -25.33 -1.97
N ARG A 199 -0.44 -25.91 -2.91
CA ARG A 199 0.38 -27.11 -2.68
C ARG A 199 1.63 -26.83 -1.86
N TRP A 200 2.06 -27.80 -1.06
CA TRP A 200 3.33 -27.76 -0.34
C TRP A 200 4.49 -28.20 -1.24
N TYR A 201 5.63 -27.51 -1.16
CA TYR A 201 6.86 -27.89 -1.85
C TYR A 201 7.97 -28.24 -0.85
N PHE A 202 8.84 -29.19 -1.23
CA PHE A 202 9.90 -29.72 -0.37
C PHE A 202 10.97 -28.70 0.02
N ASP A 203 11.03 -27.57 -0.69
CA ASP A 203 11.88 -26.42 -0.38
C ASP A 203 11.30 -25.52 0.73
N GLY A 204 10.12 -25.87 1.25
CA GLY A 204 9.40 -25.14 2.28
C GLY A 204 8.49 -24.03 1.75
N SER A 205 8.43 -23.81 0.43
CA SER A 205 7.54 -22.85 -0.21
C SER A 205 6.14 -23.44 -0.48
N GLY A 206 5.18 -22.57 -0.79
CA GLY A 206 3.82 -22.97 -1.17
C GLY A 206 2.80 -22.89 -0.03
N GLY A 207 1.85 -23.82 -0.02
CA GLY A 207 0.78 -23.94 0.97
C GLY A 207 0.82 -25.26 1.75
N ASN A 208 -0.32 -25.67 2.32
CA ASN A 208 -0.46 -26.90 3.13
C ASN A 208 -1.33 -27.97 2.44
N ASP A 209 -1.40 -27.98 1.11
CA ASP A 209 -2.14 -28.98 0.30
C ASP A 209 -3.67 -29.04 0.50
N HIS A 210 -4.27 -28.17 1.32
CA HIS A 210 -5.72 -28.22 1.58
C HIS A 210 -6.59 -28.14 0.32
N ALA A 211 -6.19 -27.39 -0.71
CA ALA A 211 -6.95 -27.30 -1.95
C ALA A 211 -6.91 -28.61 -2.76
N VAL A 212 -5.78 -29.33 -2.76
CA VAL A 212 -5.67 -30.64 -3.44
C VAL A 212 -6.34 -31.75 -2.64
N GLU A 213 -6.29 -31.69 -1.30
CA GLU A 213 -7.06 -32.59 -0.44
C GLU A 213 -8.55 -32.44 -0.68
N HIS A 214 -9.04 -31.20 -0.78
CA HIS A 214 -10.45 -30.94 -1.05
C HIS A 214 -10.89 -31.45 -2.42
N TYR A 215 -10.05 -31.32 -3.46
CA TYR A 215 -10.32 -31.99 -4.75
C TYR A 215 -10.38 -33.51 -4.59
N THR A 216 -9.48 -34.11 -3.81
CA THR A 216 -9.45 -35.56 -3.57
C THR A 216 -10.73 -36.05 -2.85
N GLU A 217 -11.28 -35.22 -1.96
CA GLU A 217 -12.51 -35.52 -1.21
C GLU A 217 -13.79 -35.31 -2.04
N THR A 218 -13.84 -34.28 -2.87
CA THR A 218 -15.07 -33.83 -3.56
C THR A 218 -15.14 -34.18 -5.05
N GLY A 219 -13.99 -34.32 -5.69
CA GLY A 219 -13.85 -34.42 -7.14
C GLY A 219 -14.09 -33.12 -7.89
N TYR A 220 -14.13 -31.95 -7.22
CA TYR A 220 -14.38 -30.66 -7.85
C TYR A 220 -13.16 -30.12 -8.59
N PRO A 221 -13.15 -30.11 -9.94
CA PRO A 221 -11.90 -30.11 -10.68
C PRO A 221 -11.25 -28.73 -10.84
N LEU A 222 -12.01 -27.63 -10.72
CA LEU A 222 -11.53 -26.30 -11.09
C LEU A 222 -11.40 -25.36 -9.89
N ALA A 223 -10.25 -24.71 -9.79
CA ALA A 223 -10.02 -23.62 -8.84
C ALA A 223 -9.35 -22.42 -9.50
N VAL A 224 -9.69 -21.22 -9.04
CA VAL A 224 -9.09 -19.95 -9.47
C VAL A 224 -8.20 -19.40 -8.36
N LYS A 225 -7.05 -18.85 -8.71
CA LYS A 225 -6.16 -18.19 -7.75
C LYS A 225 -6.68 -16.79 -7.42
N LEU A 226 -6.94 -16.50 -6.14
CA LEU A 226 -7.61 -15.26 -5.73
C LEU A 226 -6.79 -13.99 -6.05
N ASP A 227 -5.47 -14.05 -5.93
CA ASP A 227 -4.59 -12.89 -6.11
C ASP A 227 -4.37 -12.47 -7.58
N THR A 228 -4.83 -13.28 -8.53
CA THR A 228 -4.60 -13.06 -9.97
C THR A 228 -5.86 -12.72 -10.74
N ILE A 229 -6.99 -12.52 -10.05
CA ILE A 229 -8.25 -12.10 -10.65
C ILE A 229 -8.14 -10.64 -11.12
N THR A 230 -8.20 -10.45 -12.42
CA THR A 230 -8.20 -9.15 -13.10
C THR A 230 -9.41 -9.04 -14.05
N PRO A 231 -9.75 -7.82 -14.50
CA PRO A 231 -10.67 -7.60 -15.61
C PRO A 231 -10.45 -8.48 -16.84
N ASP A 232 -9.19 -8.79 -17.15
CA ASP A 232 -8.78 -9.43 -18.39
C ASP A 232 -8.65 -10.96 -18.24
N GLY A 233 -8.68 -11.48 -17.01
CA GLY A 233 -8.59 -12.91 -16.73
C GLY A 233 -8.11 -13.23 -15.30
N ALA A 234 -7.98 -14.52 -15.01
CA ALA A 234 -7.41 -15.03 -13.76
C ALA A 234 -6.69 -16.36 -14.02
N ASP A 235 -5.76 -16.72 -13.13
CA ASP A 235 -5.10 -18.03 -13.23
C ASP A 235 -6.06 -19.12 -12.77
N LEU A 236 -6.37 -20.05 -13.69
CA LEU A 236 -7.20 -21.22 -13.42
C LEU A 236 -6.34 -22.46 -13.35
N TYR A 237 -6.65 -23.33 -12.39
CA TYR A 237 -6.00 -24.62 -12.25
C TYR A 237 -7.04 -25.73 -12.32
N SER A 238 -6.77 -26.71 -13.18
CA SER A 238 -7.54 -27.95 -13.29
C SER A 238 -6.81 -29.05 -12.54
N TYR A 239 -7.40 -29.55 -11.45
CA TYR A 239 -6.85 -30.68 -10.71
C TYR A 239 -6.97 -31.99 -11.48
N ASP A 240 -7.97 -32.12 -12.35
CA ASP A 240 -8.19 -33.30 -13.20
C ASP A 240 -7.14 -33.40 -14.32
N GLU A 241 -6.79 -32.27 -14.94
CA GLU A 241 -5.79 -32.21 -16.00
C GLU A 241 -4.38 -31.93 -15.45
N ASN A 242 -4.29 -31.54 -14.16
CA ASN A 242 -3.07 -31.15 -13.46
C ASN A 242 -2.28 -30.06 -14.21
N ASP A 243 -3.00 -29.05 -14.72
CA ASP A 243 -2.45 -27.99 -15.56
C ASP A 243 -3.10 -26.61 -15.30
N ILE A 244 -2.37 -25.55 -15.64
CA ILE A 244 -2.82 -24.16 -15.57
C ILE A 244 -3.51 -23.82 -16.91
N LEU A 245 -4.70 -23.24 -16.83
CA LEU A 245 -5.53 -22.98 -17.99
C LEU A 245 -5.70 -21.48 -18.19
N MET A 246 -5.41 -21.02 -19.41
CA MET A 246 -5.62 -19.63 -19.83
C MET A 246 -7.04 -19.43 -20.37
N ASN A 247 -7.71 -18.44 -19.77
CA ASN A 247 -8.95 -17.74 -20.14
C ASN A 247 -9.73 -18.20 -21.40
N THR A 248 -10.93 -18.76 -21.18
CA THR A 248 -12.15 -18.36 -21.92
C THR A 248 -13.39 -18.38 -21.00
N SER A 249 -14.05 -17.22 -20.83
CA SER A 249 -15.36 -17.01 -20.17
C SER A 249 -15.49 -17.37 -18.68
N LEU A 250 -14.55 -16.90 -17.84
CA LEU A 250 -14.63 -17.05 -16.38
C LEU A 250 -15.66 -16.08 -15.71
N ALA A 251 -16.10 -15.05 -16.42
CA ALA A 251 -16.97 -14.00 -15.87
C ALA A 251 -18.32 -14.52 -15.36
N GLU A 252 -18.93 -15.48 -16.06
CA GLU A 252 -20.21 -16.06 -15.64
C GLU A 252 -20.05 -16.92 -14.37
N SER A 253 -19.01 -17.75 -14.32
CA SER A 253 -18.73 -18.62 -13.17
C SER A 253 -18.36 -17.82 -11.92
N LEU A 254 -17.60 -16.74 -12.07
CA LEU A 254 -17.28 -15.85 -10.95
C LEU A 254 -18.47 -15.00 -10.51
N SER A 255 -19.33 -14.58 -11.45
CA SER A 255 -20.56 -13.85 -11.12
C SER A 255 -21.53 -14.69 -10.29
N HIS A 256 -21.60 -16.01 -10.51
CA HIS A 256 -22.41 -16.92 -9.69
C HIS A 256 -21.94 -16.98 -8.23
N LEU A 257 -20.65 -16.70 -7.98
CA LEU A 257 -20.04 -16.64 -6.65
C LEU A 257 -20.01 -15.22 -6.07
N GLY A 258 -20.72 -14.26 -6.69
CA GLY A 258 -20.78 -12.87 -6.26
C GLY A 258 -19.57 -12.01 -6.68
N ILE A 259 -18.66 -12.53 -7.50
CA ILE A 259 -17.49 -11.83 -8.03
C ILE A 259 -17.79 -11.33 -9.44
N ASP A 260 -18.27 -10.08 -9.53
CA ASP A 260 -18.63 -9.47 -10.81
C ASP A 260 -17.43 -8.75 -11.45
N ILE A 261 -16.73 -9.46 -12.36
CA ILE A 261 -15.58 -8.95 -13.12
C ILE A 261 -15.98 -7.74 -14.00
N LEU A 262 -17.24 -7.68 -14.47
CA LEU A 262 -17.75 -6.59 -15.29
C LEU A 262 -18.02 -5.32 -14.47
N LYS A 263 -18.36 -5.44 -13.18
CA LYS A 263 -18.33 -4.32 -12.22
C LYS A 263 -16.92 -3.87 -11.87
N MET A 264 -15.92 -4.76 -11.92
CA MET A 264 -14.51 -4.36 -11.74
C MET A 264 -14.02 -3.48 -12.91
N GLN A 265 -14.49 -3.71 -14.15
CA GLN A 265 -14.26 -2.79 -15.28
C GLN A 265 -15.12 -1.52 -15.26
N LYS A 266 -16.28 -1.53 -14.59
CA LYS A 266 -17.19 -0.37 -14.48
C LYS A 266 -17.26 0.20 -13.07
N THR A 267 -16.12 0.67 -12.57
CA THR A 267 -16.11 1.76 -11.57
C THR A 267 -15.89 3.14 -12.20
N ASP A 268 -15.99 3.24 -13.53
CA ASP A 268 -16.20 4.49 -14.27
C ASP A 268 -17.68 4.64 -14.66
N LYS A 269 -18.61 4.47 -13.70
CA LYS A 269 -19.91 5.14 -13.85
C LYS A 269 -19.69 6.62 -13.55
N THR A 270 -19.89 7.45 -14.56
CA THR A 270 -19.88 8.91 -14.46
C THR A 270 -20.73 9.35 -13.27
N LYS A 271 -20.07 10.01 -12.32
CA LYS A 271 -20.59 10.71 -11.14
C LYS A 271 -21.69 11.77 -11.45
N ALA A 272 -22.21 11.82 -12.67
CA ALA A 272 -23.17 12.79 -13.16
C ALA A 272 -24.64 12.33 -13.09
N GLU A 273 -24.91 11.03 -12.89
CA GLU A 273 -26.30 10.52 -12.73
C GLU A 273 -26.70 10.29 -11.27
N LEU A 274 -25.74 10.33 -10.33
CA LEU A 274 -25.98 10.27 -8.88
C LEU A 274 -26.22 11.65 -8.24
N ASP A 275 -26.25 12.72 -9.05
CA ASP A 275 -26.45 14.11 -8.61
C ASP A 275 -27.93 14.54 -8.62
N ILE A 276 -28.90 13.61 -8.55
CA ILE A 276 -30.33 13.93 -8.44
C ILE A 276 -31.01 13.03 -7.40
N ASP A 277 -30.84 13.34 -6.12
CA ASP A 277 -31.88 13.96 -5.30
C ASP A 277 -31.48 13.86 -3.81
N MET A 278 -31.72 14.94 -3.10
CA MET A 278 -31.18 15.24 -1.80
C MET A 278 -32.32 15.23 -0.79
N ASN A 279 -32.29 14.34 0.21
CA ASN A 279 -33.13 14.47 1.40
C ASN A 279 -32.41 13.92 2.65
N GLN A 280 -32.75 14.53 3.78
CA GLN A 280 -32.04 14.49 5.05
C GLN A 280 -32.64 13.46 6.00
N HIS A 281 -32.16 12.22 6.13
CA HIS A 281 -32.66 11.38 7.24
C HIS A 281 -31.61 10.39 7.77
N ILE A 282 -31.27 10.53 9.05
CA ILE A 282 -30.65 9.45 9.85
C ILE A 282 -31.61 8.26 9.94
N ASP A 283 -32.91 8.53 9.90
CA ASP A 283 -33.99 7.53 9.91
C ASP A 283 -33.93 6.64 8.66
N GLU A 284 -33.58 7.18 7.48
CA GLU A 284 -33.41 6.41 6.24
C GLU A 284 -32.23 5.43 6.30
N LEU A 285 -31.20 5.70 7.11
CA LEU A 285 -30.10 4.75 7.33
C LEU A 285 -30.48 3.61 8.24
N LEU A 286 -31.25 3.90 9.29
CA LEU A 286 -31.79 2.85 10.16
C LEU A 286 -32.73 1.95 9.34
N GLU A 287 -33.60 2.55 8.53
CA GLU A 287 -34.44 1.80 7.59
C GLU A 287 -33.64 1.03 6.55
N TYR A 288 -32.53 1.59 6.03
CA TYR A 288 -31.65 0.88 5.11
C TYR A 288 -30.97 -0.32 5.79
N GLU A 289 -30.50 -0.16 7.02
CA GLU A 289 -29.87 -1.25 7.79
C GLU A 289 -30.86 -2.36 8.10
N GLU A 290 -32.11 -2.04 8.44
CA GLU A 290 -33.20 -3.01 8.60
C GLU A 290 -33.56 -3.72 7.28
N LYS A 291 -33.73 -2.95 6.20
CA LYS A 291 -34.00 -3.50 4.85
C LYS A 291 -32.84 -4.37 4.36
N LYS A 292 -31.61 -4.00 4.69
CA LYS A 292 -30.41 -4.77 4.39
C LYS A 292 -30.39 -6.08 5.17
N HIS A 293 -30.64 -6.04 6.48
CA HIS A 293 -30.70 -7.24 7.31
C HIS A 293 -31.77 -8.22 6.80
N HIS A 294 -32.97 -7.70 6.52
CA HIS A 294 -34.05 -8.49 5.93
C HIS A 294 -33.69 -9.02 4.53
N ALA A 295 -32.98 -8.23 3.70
CA ALA A 295 -32.53 -8.68 2.39
C ALA A 295 -31.46 -9.79 2.48
N GLU A 296 -30.58 -9.72 3.47
CA GLU A 296 -29.58 -10.73 3.78
C GLU A 296 -30.23 -12.02 4.33
N GLU A 297 -31.24 -11.90 5.21
CA GLU A 297 -32.01 -13.04 5.74
C GLU A 297 -32.85 -13.73 4.65
N GLU A 298 -33.56 -12.96 3.83
CA GLU A 298 -34.45 -13.46 2.76
C GLU A 298 -33.73 -13.72 1.43
N LYS A 299 -32.41 -13.51 1.37
CA LYS A 299 -31.57 -13.70 0.16
C LYS A 299 -32.07 -12.96 -1.08
N VAL A 300 -32.62 -11.76 -0.90
CA VAL A 300 -33.05 -10.88 -1.99
C VAL A 300 -31.97 -9.83 -2.31
N PRO A 301 -32.00 -9.20 -3.50
CA PRO A 301 -31.02 -8.19 -3.88
C PRO A 301 -30.92 -7.06 -2.83
N LEU A 302 -29.68 -6.70 -2.47
CA LEU A 302 -29.42 -5.66 -1.49
C LEU A 302 -30.04 -4.32 -1.93
N PRO A 303 -30.63 -3.56 -0.98
CA PRO A 303 -31.15 -2.22 -1.26
C PRO A 303 -30.03 -1.26 -1.69
N GLU A 304 -30.41 -0.19 -2.40
CA GLU A 304 -29.51 0.85 -2.85
C GLU A 304 -28.82 1.54 -1.65
N LEU A 305 -27.49 1.74 -1.75
CA LEU A 305 -26.66 2.19 -0.64
C LEU A 305 -26.97 3.66 -0.28
N VAL A 306 -27.47 3.88 0.93
CA VAL A 306 -27.71 5.22 1.50
C VAL A 306 -26.48 5.71 2.26
N TRP A 307 -26.14 6.99 2.11
CA TRP A 307 -24.99 7.62 2.78
C TRP A 307 -25.45 8.58 3.87
N ALA A 308 -24.83 8.53 5.05
CA ALA A 308 -25.10 9.48 6.13
C ALA A 308 -24.45 10.83 5.83
N GLN A 309 -25.23 11.90 5.74
CA GLN A 309 -24.66 13.24 5.74
C GLN A 309 -24.37 13.67 7.18
N VAL A 310 -23.10 13.94 7.47
CA VAL A 310 -22.66 14.40 8.79
C VAL A 310 -21.94 15.74 8.62
N PRO A 311 -22.46 16.83 9.23
CA PRO A 311 -21.78 18.11 9.19
C PRO A 311 -20.41 18.05 9.85
N PHE A 312 -19.37 18.54 9.19
CA PHE A 312 -18.01 18.55 9.75
C PHE A 312 -17.91 19.29 11.09
N ILE A 313 -18.70 20.37 11.25
CA ILE A 313 -18.74 21.13 12.52
C ILE A 313 -19.20 20.24 13.66
N SER A 314 -20.20 19.37 13.45
CA SER A 314 -20.67 18.42 14.47
C SER A 314 -19.57 17.43 14.87
N CYS A 315 -18.74 16.98 13.91
CA CYS A 315 -17.58 16.14 14.23
C CYS A 315 -16.56 16.89 15.11
N LEU A 316 -16.35 18.18 14.85
CA LEU A 316 -15.40 19.01 15.58
C LEU A 316 -15.91 19.37 16.98
N GLU A 317 -17.22 19.62 17.12
CA GLU A 317 -17.88 19.82 18.40
C GLU A 317 -17.83 18.55 19.26
N ALA A 318 -18.09 17.38 18.66
CA ALA A 318 -17.92 16.09 19.34
C ALA A 318 -16.47 15.87 19.79
N TYR A 319 -15.48 16.28 18.99
CA TYR A 319 -14.06 16.20 19.37
C TYR A 319 -13.70 17.11 20.56
N GLY A 320 -14.23 18.33 20.60
CA GLY A 320 -13.95 19.31 21.65
C GLY A 320 -14.91 19.30 22.84
N GLY A 321 -15.95 18.47 22.79
CA GLY A 321 -17.00 18.37 23.81
C GLY A 321 -16.52 17.68 25.10
N PRO A 322 -17.21 17.88 26.22
CA PRO A 322 -16.92 17.17 27.46
C PRO A 322 -17.33 15.69 27.33
N GLU A 323 -16.41 14.79 27.64
CA GLU A 323 -16.60 13.34 27.68
C GLU A 323 -16.60 12.87 29.14
N GLN A 324 -17.61 12.11 29.55
CA GLN A 324 -17.65 11.50 30.87
C GLN A 324 -16.82 10.21 30.89
N VAL A 325 -15.84 10.16 31.78
CA VAL A 325 -15.00 8.98 32.02
C VAL A 325 -15.42 8.35 33.33
N GLU A 326 -16.03 7.18 33.24
CA GLU A 326 -16.41 6.39 34.41
C GLU A 326 -15.18 5.70 35.03
N ASP A 327 -15.32 5.23 36.27
CA ASP A 327 -14.31 4.43 36.96
C ASP A 327 -12.94 5.12 37.16
N PHE A 328 -12.93 6.46 37.20
CA PHE A 328 -11.75 7.29 37.42
C PHE A 328 -11.33 7.33 38.90
N TRP A 329 -10.04 7.07 39.18
CA TRP A 329 -9.49 7.20 40.53
C TRP A 329 -9.19 8.66 40.88
N SER A 330 -9.94 9.23 41.83
CA SER A 330 -9.72 10.60 42.30
C SER A 330 -8.83 10.61 43.54
N THR A 331 -7.65 11.24 43.44
CA THR A 331 -6.70 11.44 44.55
C THR A 331 -7.29 12.28 45.67
N SER A 332 -8.13 13.26 45.34
CA SER A 332 -8.79 14.14 46.31
C SER A 332 -9.89 13.42 47.09
N LEU A 333 -10.59 12.48 46.46
CA LEU A 333 -11.63 11.66 47.11
C LEU A 333 -11.08 10.35 47.69
N GLN A 334 -9.86 9.95 47.30
CA GLN A 334 -9.24 8.66 47.59
C GLN A 334 -10.17 7.47 47.24
N ALA A 335 -10.93 7.59 46.16
CA ALA A 335 -11.93 6.61 45.73
C ALA A 335 -12.16 6.67 44.20
N LYS A 336 -12.79 5.63 43.66
CA LYS A 336 -13.31 5.64 42.28
C LYS A 336 -14.50 6.60 42.18
N SER A 337 -14.53 7.39 41.10
CA SER A 337 -15.57 8.36 40.79
C SER A 337 -15.67 8.54 39.26
N ALA A 338 -16.44 9.53 38.80
CA ALA A 338 -16.48 9.92 37.40
C ALA A 338 -15.61 11.17 37.18
N ALA A 339 -14.96 11.26 36.01
CA ALA A 339 -14.25 12.45 35.56
C ALA A 339 -14.91 13.02 34.30
N ILE A 340 -14.71 14.32 34.07
CA ILE A 340 -15.08 14.98 32.83
C ILE A 340 -13.78 15.33 32.11
N LYS A 341 -13.60 14.81 30.89
CA LYS A 341 -12.43 15.01 30.05
C LYS A 341 -12.79 15.93 28.88
N THR A 342 -11.96 16.92 28.63
CA THR A 342 -12.09 17.82 27.47
C THR A 342 -10.75 17.90 26.74
N THR A 343 -10.76 17.79 25.42
CA THR A 343 -9.54 17.87 24.59
C THR A 343 -9.50 19.19 23.83
N ARG A 344 -8.34 19.86 23.82
CA ARG A 344 -8.12 21.16 23.15
C ARG A 344 -6.71 21.24 22.55
N PHE A 345 -6.51 22.14 21.59
CA PHE A 345 -5.21 22.37 20.96
C PHE A 345 -4.34 23.30 21.82
N ALA A 346 -3.21 22.79 22.33
CA ALA A 346 -2.19 23.65 22.94
C ALA A 346 -1.45 24.48 21.89
N SER A 347 -1.22 23.91 20.71
CA SER A 347 -0.59 24.56 19.56
C SER A 347 -1.27 24.21 18.24
N PHE A 348 -1.13 25.10 17.26
CA PHE A 348 -1.64 24.92 15.90
C PHE A 348 -0.47 24.72 14.92
N PRO A 349 -0.35 23.55 14.25
CA PRO A 349 0.74 23.29 13.31
C PRO A 349 0.60 24.09 12.01
N ASP A 350 1.65 24.09 11.17
CA ASP A 350 1.60 24.70 9.84
C ASP A 350 0.65 23.92 8.90
N TYR A 351 0.64 22.59 9.01
CA TYR A 351 -0.27 21.68 8.31
C TYR A 351 -1.05 20.86 9.34
N LEU A 352 -2.37 21.01 9.33
CA LEU A 352 -3.28 20.22 10.14
C LEU A 352 -3.71 18.96 9.37
N VAL A 353 -3.41 17.79 9.91
CA VAL A 353 -3.85 16.50 9.37
C VAL A 353 -5.10 16.06 10.12
N ILE A 354 -6.18 15.75 9.41
CA ILE A 354 -7.46 15.34 10.00
C ILE A 354 -7.83 13.96 9.48
N GLN A 355 -7.74 12.95 10.35
CA GLN A 355 -8.23 11.62 10.02
C GLN A 355 -9.71 11.51 10.37
N ILE A 356 -10.54 11.23 9.36
CA ILE A 356 -11.96 10.94 9.56
C ILE A 356 -12.10 9.50 10.09
N LYS A 357 -12.54 9.35 11.35
CA LYS A 357 -12.78 8.05 11.98
C LYS A 357 -14.07 7.38 11.48
N LYS A 358 -14.13 7.06 10.19
CA LYS A 358 -15.27 6.41 9.52
C LYS A 358 -15.21 4.87 9.55
N PHE A 359 -14.71 4.32 10.64
CA PHE A 359 -14.64 2.88 10.87
C PHE A 359 -15.18 2.59 12.26
N THR A 360 -15.98 1.53 12.37
CA THR A 360 -16.52 1.04 13.63
C THR A 360 -16.39 -0.47 13.70
N ILE A 361 -16.70 -1.04 14.86
CA ILE A 361 -16.76 -2.47 15.07
C ILE A 361 -18.24 -2.87 14.99
N GLY A 362 -18.57 -3.78 14.08
CA GLY A 362 -19.92 -4.34 13.93
C GLY A 362 -20.16 -5.55 14.83
N PHE A 363 -21.19 -6.33 14.50
CA PHE A 363 -21.46 -7.61 15.15
C PHE A 363 -20.26 -8.57 14.99
N GLU A 364 -20.02 -9.44 15.97
CA GLU A 364 -18.88 -10.39 15.99
C GLU A 364 -17.48 -9.76 15.83
N TRP A 365 -17.31 -8.51 16.24
CA TRP A 365 -16.03 -7.78 16.13
C TRP A 365 -15.55 -7.54 14.70
N VAL A 366 -16.43 -7.66 13.71
CA VAL A 366 -16.09 -7.42 12.31
C VAL A 366 -15.95 -5.91 12.05
N PRO A 367 -14.78 -5.41 11.60
CA PRO A 367 -14.60 -3.99 11.31
C PRO A 367 -15.49 -3.56 10.14
N LYS A 368 -16.33 -2.55 10.35
CA LYS A 368 -17.27 -2.00 9.36
C LYS A 368 -16.86 -0.58 8.99
N LYS A 369 -16.79 -0.29 7.70
CA LYS A 369 -16.65 1.07 7.17
C LYS A 369 -18.00 1.79 7.27
N LEU A 370 -18.00 3.01 7.80
CA LEU A 370 -19.16 3.88 7.85
C LEU A 370 -19.30 4.62 6.51
N TYR A 371 -20.46 4.51 5.87
CA TYR A 371 -20.79 5.22 4.64
C TYR A 371 -21.29 6.63 4.96
N VAL A 372 -20.35 7.49 5.30
CA VAL A 372 -20.64 8.88 5.68
C VAL A 372 -20.10 9.84 4.63
N TYR A 373 -20.92 10.82 4.29
CA TYR A 373 -20.59 12.03 3.57
C TYR A 373 -20.29 13.11 4.60
N ILE A 374 -19.06 13.62 4.60
CA ILE A 374 -18.66 14.74 5.48
C ILE A 374 -18.15 15.86 4.59
N GLU A 375 -18.94 16.92 4.47
CA GLU A 375 -18.50 18.11 3.74
C GLU A 375 -17.43 18.85 4.54
N MET A 376 -16.17 18.58 4.19
CA MET A 376 -15.05 19.34 4.71
C MET A 376 -15.15 20.79 4.16
N PRO A 377 -14.79 21.83 4.92
CA PRO A 377 -14.77 23.22 4.44
C PRO A 377 -13.46 23.55 3.69
N GLU A 378 -13.48 24.53 2.77
CA GLU A 378 -12.25 24.98 2.06
C GLU A 378 -11.38 25.84 2.98
N GLU A 379 -12.02 26.64 3.83
CA GLU A 379 -11.40 27.45 4.88
C GLU A 379 -11.86 26.93 6.24
N LEU A 380 -10.92 26.76 7.17
CA LEU A 380 -11.18 26.17 8.47
C LEU A 380 -10.59 27.05 9.56
N ASP A 381 -11.45 27.61 10.41
CA ASP A 381 -11.06 28.33 11.63
C ASP A 381 -11.35 27.46 12.85
N ILE A 382 -10.30 27.01 13.53
CA ILE A 382 -10.39 26.22 14.78
C ILE A 382 -9.78 26.96 15.97
N SER A 383 -9.59 28.28 15.86
CA SER A 383 -9.02 29.09 16.93
C SER A 383 -9.79 28.98 18.26
N GLN A 384 -11.11 28.76 18.19
CA GLN A 384 -11.99 28.51 19.34
C GLN A 384 -11.70 27.20 20.10
N PHE A 385 -10.97 26.25 19.50
CA PHE A 385 -10.57 25.00 20.13
C PHE A 385 -9.21 25.09 20.83
N ARG A 386 -8.68 26.31 20.99
CA ARG A 386 -7.42 26.53 21.70
C ARG A 386 -7.57 26.26 23.20
N GLY A 387 -6.63 25.49 23.75
CA GLY A 387 -6.53 25.27 25.20
C GLY A 387 -5.95 26.51 25.89
N THR A 388 -6.52 26.88 27.03
CA THR A 388 -6.07 28.04 27.82
C THR A 388 -5.21 27.64 29.02
N GLY A 389 -4.99 26.33 29.22
CA GLY A 389 -4.29 25.81 30.40
C GLY A 389 -5.09 25.99 31.70
N LEU A 390 -4.43 25.81 32.83
CA LEU A 390 -5.01 26.02 34.16
C LEU A 390 -5.41 27.49 34.36
N GLN A 391 -6.66 27.74 34.73
CA GLN A 391 -7.20 29.08 34.95
C GLN A 391 -7.06 29.56 36.41
N PRO A 392 -7.00 30.88 36.66
CA PRO A 392 -7.03 31.42 38.01
C PRO A 392 -8.32 31.00 38.74
N GLY A 393 -8.18 30.30 39.87
CA GLY A 393 -9.30 29.77 40.66
C GLY A 393 -9.49 28.26 40.53
N GLU A 394 -8.89 27.63 39.51
CA GLU A 394 -8.83 26.17 39.41
C GLU A 394 -7.75 25.61 40.34
N ARG A 395 -8.04 24.48 40.99
CA ARG A 395 -7.08 23.76 41.84
C ARG A 395 -6.64 22.49 41.14
N ASN A 396 -5.33 22.25 41.09
CA ASN A 396 -4.80 21.02 40.54
C ASN A 396 -5.12 19.86 41.49
N CYS A 397 -5.71 18.78 40.98
CA CYS A 397 -5.97 17.55 41.75
C CYS A 397 -4.72 16.68 41.90
N LEU A 398 -3.65 16.95 41.14
CA LEU A 398 -2.41 16.19 41.14
C LEU A 398 -1.29 16.95 41.85
N THR A 399 -1.11 16.70 43.14
CA THR A 399 0.20 16.83 43.78
C THR A 399 0.97 15.54 43.50
N LEU A 400 1.63 15.45 42.36
CA LEU A 400 2.58 14.36 42.10
C LEU A 400 3.78 14.53 43.06
N PRO A 401 4.14 13.52 43.86
CA PRO A 401 5.44 13.49 44.51
C PRO A 401 6.51 13.53 43.41
N HIS A 402 7.43 14.48 43.51
CA HIS A 402 8.57 14.59 42.61
C HIS A 402 9.38 13.28 42.66
N LEU A 403 9.28 12.47 41.62
CA LEU A 403 10.12 11.29 41.42
C LEU A 403 11.32 11.71 40.58
N TRP A 404 12.34 12.23 41.26
CA TRP A 404 13.69 12.29 40.72
C TRP A 404 14.41 11.00 41.07
N ASP A 405 14.66 10.17 40.06
CA ASP A 405 15.92 9.44 39.86
C ASP A 405 15.74 8.51 38.66
N LYS A 406 16.38 8.78 37.51
CA LYS A 406 16.73 7.76 36.48
C LYS A 406 17.43 8.36 35.25
N ALA A 407 18.70 8.72 35.40
CA ALA A 407 19.61 8.84 34.25
C ALA A 407 20.45 7.56 34.01
N LEU A 408 20.35 6.53 34.87
CA LEU A 408 21.19 5.33 34.80
C LEU A 408 20.46 4.03 34.38
N LYS A 409 19.17 4.07 34.02
CA LYS A 409 18.34 2.86 33.76
C LYS A 409 17.93 2.62 32.30
N VAL A 410 18.57 3.24 31.31
CA VAL A 410 18.20 3.04 29.89
C VAL A 410 18.40 1.58 29.47
N LEU A 411 19.51 0.94 29.86
CA LEU A 411 19.83 -0.44 29.47
C LEU A 411 19.20 -1.50 30.41
N GLN A 412 19.05 -1.17 31.70
CA GLN A 412 18.43 -2.09 32.67
C GLN A 412 16.90 -2.15 32.55
N ALA A 413 16.23 -1.09 32.10
CA ALA A 413 14.77 -1.06 31.98
C ALA A 413 14.24 -1.83 30.75
N VAL A 414 15.05 -1.98 29.70
CA VAL A 414 14.64 -2.59 28.42
C VAL A 414 15.30 -3.95 28.16
N ASN A 415 15.88 -4.57 29.19
CA ASN A 415 16.49 -5.90 29.13
C ASN A 415 17.47 -6.08 27.95
N ASN A 416 18.27 -5.04 27.66
CA ASN A 416 19.20 -4.98 26.52
C ASN A 416 18.59 -5.15 25.11
N SER A 417 17.28 -4.93 24.93
CA SER A 417 16.66 -4.87 23.60
C SER A 417 16.95 -3.53 22.92
N SER A 418 17.55 -3.57 21.72
CA SER A 418 17.87 -2.37 20.94
C SER A 418 16.61 -1.63 20.49
N GLU A 419 15.56 -2.34 20.09
CA GLU A 419 14.31 -1.74 19.62
C GLU A 419 13.59 -0.99 20.75
N GLN A 420 13.50 -1.63 21.92
CA GLN A 420 12.88 -1.01 23.09
C GLN A 420 13.73 0.14 23.64
N ALA A 421 15.05 0.07 23.54
CA ALA A 421 15.92 1.18 23.90
C ALA A 421 15.66 2.41 23.02
N VAL A 422 15.47 2.22 21.71
CA VAL A 422 15.17 3.30 20.78
C VAL A 422 13.82 3.94 21.11
N ASP A 423 12.75 3.14 21.27
CA ASP A 423 11.42 3.65 21.64
C ASP A 423 11.44 4.39 22.99
N TRP A 424 12.15 3.83 23.97
CA TRP A 424 12.30 4.44 25.28
C TRP A 424 12.97 5.81 25.21
N ILE A 425 14.06 5.93 24.43
CA ILE A 425 14.76 7.21 24.25
C ILE A 425 13.83 8.26 23.63
N PHE A 426 13.12 7.93 22.54
CA PHE A 426 12.26 8.91 21.87
C PHE A 426 11.02 9.31 22.69
N SER A 427 10.49 8.40 23.49
CA SER A 427 9.35 8.70 24.38
C SER A 427 9.73 9.53 25.61
N HIS A 428 10.98 9.45 26.08
CA HIS A 428 11.44 10.14 27.31
C HIS A 428 12.43 11.28 27.05
N ILE A 429 12.78 11.59 25.79
CA ILE A 429 13.77 12.62 25.46
C ILE A 429 13.40 14.01 26.00
N VAL A 430 12.11 14.34 26.01
CA VAL A 430 11.63 15.62 26.55
C VAL A 430 11.85 15.68 28.06
N ASP A 431 11.53 14.60 28.77
CA ASP A 431 11.71 14.52 30.22
C ASP A 431 13.20 14.66 30.57
N LEU A 432 14.08 13.93 29.87
CA LEU A 432 15.53 14.04 30.04
C LEU A 432 16.05 15.47 29.78
N ASP A 433 15.58 16.15 28.75
CA ASP A 433 15.95 17.54 28.46
C ASP A 433 15.43 18.51 29.53
N THR A 434 14.21 18.29 30.04
CA THR A 434 13.67 19.09 31.15
C THR A 434 14.46 18.90 32.44
N GLU A 435 14.87 17.66 32.75
CA GLU A 435 15.71 17.33 33.89
C GLU A 435 17.08 18.00 33.80
N ALA A 436 17.70 17.94 32.62
CA ALA A 436 18.96 18.62 32.34
C ALA A 436 18.83 20.14 32.51
N ALA A 437 17.78 20.76 31.99
CA ALA A 437 17.53 22.20 32.12
C ALA A 437 17.31 22.63 33.59
N MET A 438 16.57 21.83 34.37
CA MET A 438 16.36 22.08 35.80
C MET A 438 17.67 22.02 36.59
N SER A 439 18.50 21.00 36.36
CA SER A 439 19.82 20.87 37.01
C SER A 439 20.81 22.01 36.68
N ILE A 440 20.66 22.64 35.51
CA ILE A 440 21.44 23.81 35.10
C ILE A 440 20.90 25.07 35.79
N SER A 441 19.58 25.19 35.96
CA SER A 441 18.96 26.33 36.64
C SER A 441 19.24 26.36 38.14
N GLU A 442 19.26 25.21 38.82
CA GLU A 442 19.68 25.07 40.22
C GLU A 442 21.14 25.47 40.43
N ARG A 443 22.02 25.18 39.44
CA ARG A 443 23.41 25.64 39.45
C ARG A 443 23.58 27.14 39.17
N ARG A 444 22.63 27.77 38.46
CA ARG A 444 22.67 29.19 38.07
C ARG A 444 22.10 30.15 39.10
N SER A 445 21.38 29.66 40.12
CA SER A 445 20.98 30.49 41.28
C SER A 445 22.16 31.01 42.12
N ALA A 446 23.41 30.74 41.73
CA ALA A 446 24.61 31.28 42.37
C ALA A 446 25.21 32.54 41.70
N VAL A 447 24.88 32.89 40.44
CA VAL A 447 25.40 34.13 39.81
C VAL A 447 24.45 34.68 38.73
N ASP A 448 23.98 35.90 39.01
CA ASP A 448 23.35 36.93 38.17
C ASP A 448 22.14 36.64 37.25
N SER A 449 21.13 37.46 37.50
CA SER A 449 19.96 37.75 36.70
C SER A 449 20.31 38.36 35.34
N ILE A 450 19.93 37.66 34.26
CA ILE A 450 19.37 38.13 32.96
C ILE A 450 19.65 37.02 31.94
N SER A 451 18.66 36.18 31.64
CA SER A 451 18.58 35.50 30.33
C SER A 451 17.20 34.91 30.08
N LYS A 452 16.69 35.14 28.87
CA LYS A 452 15.42 34.63 28.31
C LYS A 452 15.13 33.20 28.78
N SER A 453 13.91 32.96 29.28
CA SER A 453 13.38 31.63 29.57
C SER A 453 13.61 30.71 28.38
N VAL A 454 14.45 29.69 28.55
CA VAL A 454 14.57 28.60 27.58
C VAL A 454 13.20 27.91 27.55
N PRO A 455 12.52 27.79 26.40
CA PRO A 455 11.25 27.08 26.36
C PRO A 455 11.50 25.62 26.75
N VAL A 456 10.95 25.23 27.89
CA VAL A 456 10.98 23.86 28.42
C VAL A 456 9.86 23.09 27.71
N GLY A 457 10.20 22.09 26.91
CA GLY A 457 9.25 21.25 26.17
C GLY A 457 9.60 21.06 24.68
N PRO A 458 8.84 20.20 23.97
CA PRO A 458 9.10 19.90 22.56
C PRO A 458 8.97 21.15 21.68
N LYS A 459 9.85 21.27 20.69
CA LYS A 459 9.86 22.40 19.75
C LYS A 459 8.66 22.32 18.82
N VAL A 460 7.60 23.06 19.14
CA VAL A 460 6.39 23.16 18.31
C VAL A 460 6.34 24.50 17.57
N ARG A 461 5.91 24.46 16.30
CA ARG A 461 5.52 25.68 15.57
C ARG A 461 4.10 26.04 15.95
N HIS A 462 3.87 27.32 16.24
CA HIS A 462 2.56 27.80 16.69
C HIS A 462 1.97 28.82 15.71
N GLY A 463 0.89 28.41 15.04
CA GLY A 463 0.12 29.24 14.12
C GLY A 463 -1.16 29.82 14.73
N ARG A 464 -1.98 30.46 13.88
CA ARG A 464 -3.21 31.18 14.28
C ARG A 464 -4.46 30.30 14.36
N GLY A 465 -4.37 29.02 14.03
CA GLY A 465 -5.53 28.11 14.00
C GLY A 465 -6.49 28.35 12.83
N LYS A 466 -6.01 29.00 11.76
CA LYS A 466 -6.75 29.24 10.51
C LYS A 466 -6.06 28.51 9.36
N TYR A 467 -6.81 27.72 8.62
CA TYR A 467 -6.31 26.82 7.60
C TYR A 467 -7.09 26.96 6.31
N GLN A 468 -6.42 26.62 5.20
CA GLN A 468 -7.05 26.39 3.92
C GLN A 468 -6.76 24.96 3.50
N ARG A 469 -7.73 24.29 2.87
CA ARG A 469 -7.54 22.93 2.40
C ARG A 469 -6.44 22.87 1.33
N PHE A 470 -5.49 21.98 1.58
CA PHE A 470 -4.34 21.77 0.71
C PHE A 470 -4.45 20.48 -0.11
N ALA A 471 -4.77 19.36 0.56
CA ALA A 471 -4.90 18.05 -0.04
C ALA A 471 -5.89 17.20 0.76
N PHE A 472 -6.34 16.09 0.17
CA PHE A 472 -7.02 15.03 0.90
C PHE A 472 -6.78 13.67 0.23
N ILE A 473 -6.87 12.60 1.02
CA ILE A 473 -6.72 11.21 0.58
C ILE A 473 -8.07 10.52 0.72
N SER A 474 -8.51 9.81 -0.32
CA SER A 474 -9.78 9.09 -0.34
C SER A 474 -9.56 7.60 -0.38
N HIS A 475 -10.18 6.88 0.55
CA HIS A 475 -10.31 5.43 0.55
C HIS A 475 -11.57 5.03 -0.22
N MET A 476 -11.41 4.59 -1.46
CA MET A 476 -12.51 4.14 -2.33
C MET A 476 -12.78 2.64 -2.13
N GLY A 477 -14.02 2.29 -1.84
CA GLY A 477 -14.42 0.91 -1.54
C GLY A 477 -15.30 0.81 -0.31
N THR A 478 -16.06 -0.28 -0.23
CA THR A 478 -17.03 -0.61 0.82
C THR A 478 -16.41 -1.40 1.97
N SER A 479 -15.37 -2.18 1.66
CA SER A 479 -14.66 -3.05 2.61
C SER A 479 -13.66 -2.26 3.47
N THR A 480 -13.40 -2.78 4.67
CA THR A 480 -12.29 -2.36 5.54
C THR A 480 -10.97 -3.02 5.17
N MET A 481 -11.04 -4.12 4.42
CA MET A 481 -9.88 -4.93 4.02
C MET A 481 -9.38 -4.59 2.61
N CYS A 482 -10.27 -4.06 1.77
CA CYS A 482 -10.04 -3.77 0.34
C CYS A 482 -10.35 -2.33 0.03
N SER A 483 -9.42 -1.64 -0.62
CA SER A 483 -9.71 -0.34 -1.21
C SER A 483 -8.71 0.09 -2.26
N HIS A 484 -9.15 1.08 -3.03
CA HIS A 484 -8.29 1.87 -3.88
C HIS A 484 -8.09 3.25 -3.25
N TYR A 485 -6.83 3.63 -3.02
CA TYR A 485 -6.49 4.94 -2.50
C TYR A 485 -6.17 5.91 -3.64
N VAL A 486 -6.79 7.08 -3.59
CA VAL A 486 -6.48 8.20 -4.48
C VAL A 486 -6.19 9.43 -3.63
N CYS A 487 -5.27 10.28 -4.06
CA CYS A 487 -5.04 11.55 -3.38
C CYS A 487 -5.30 12.72 -4.32
N LEU A 488 -5.90 13.78 -3.78
CA LEU A 488 -6.19 15.01 -4.49
C LEU A 488 -5.41 16.13 -3.83
N ILE A 489 -4.60 16.83 -4.62
CA ILE A 489 -3.73 17.91 -4.13
C ILE A 489 -4.06 19.18 -4.93
N LYS A 490 -4.19 20.30 -4.24
CA LYS A 490 -4.36 21.62 -4.86
C LYS A 490 -3.00 22.17 -5.26
N LYS A 491 -2.75 22.27 -6.57
CA LYS A 491 -1.52 22.85 -7.15
C LYS A 491 -1.89 24.01 -8.05
N GLU A 492 -1.24 25.16 -7.84
CA GLU A 492 -1.45 26.37 -8.64
C GLU A 492 -2.93 26.78 -8.76
N GLY A 493 -3.70 26.58 -7.68
CA GLY A 493 -5.13 26.88 -7.61
C GLY A 493 -6.06 25.83 -8.26
N ARG A 494 -5.51 24.78 -8.88
CA ARG A 494 -6.27 23.69 -9.52
C ARG A 494 -6.15 22.39 -8.73
N TRP A 495 -7.19 21.56 -8.76
CA TRP A 495 -7.17 20.24 -8.14
C TRP A 495 -6.58 19.21 -9.11
N VAL A 496 -5.61 18.44 -8.63
CA VAL A 496 -4.98 17.35 -9.37
C VAL A 496 -5.23 16.05 -8.62
N ILE A 497 -5.76 15.05 -9.32
CA ILE A 497 -5.91 13.69 -8.78
C ILE A 497 -4.69 12.86 -9.17
N TYR A 498 -4.13 12.20 -8.18
CA TYR A 498 -3.05 11.24 -8.31
C TYR A 498 -3.61 9.86 -8.00
N THR A 499 -3.56 8.98 -8.99
CA THR A 499 -3.72 7.54 -8.83
C THR A 499 -2.40 6.87 -9.19
N VAL A 500 -2.25 5.60 -8.85
CA VAL A 500 -1.01 4.81 -8.98
C VAL A 500 -0.11 5.27 -10.14
N GLN A 501 -0.58 5.18 -11.38
CA GLN A 501 0.17 5.61 -12.57
C GLN A 501 -0.41 6.85 -13.26
N LYS A 502 -1.64 7.26 -12.93
CA LYS A 502 -2.32 8.35 -13.65
C LYS A 502 -2.33 9.64 -12.83
N VAL A 503 -2.03 10.75 -13.51
CA VAL A 503 -2.11 12.10 -12.95
C VAL A 503 -2.98 12.94 -13.85
N SER A 504 -4.10 13.43 -13.32
CA SER A 504 -5.10 14.16 -14.11
C SER A 504 -5.60 15.41 -13.38
N ALA A 505 -6.00 16.43 -14.13
CA ALA A 505 -6.72 17.56 -13.57
C ALA A 505 -8.15 17.12 -13.18
N SER A 506 -8.60 17.50 -11.99
CA SER A 506 -9.95 17.19 -11.50
C SER A 506 -10.84 18.43 -11.55
N GLY A 507 -11.91 18.38 -12.35
CA GLY A 507 -12.89 19.47 -12.46
C GLY A 507 -13.84 19.57 -11.26
N LYS A 508 -14.24 18.43 -10.67
CA LYS A 508 -15.11 18.36 -9.48
C LYS A 508 -14.48 17.40 -8.46
N PRO A 509 -13.61 17.88 -7.55
CA PRO A 509 -12.97 17.04 -6.55
C PRO A 509 -14.02 16.43 -5.60
N THR A 510 -13.86 15.14 -5.27
CA THR A 510 -14.69 14.37 -4.32
C THR A 510 -14.38 14.71 -2.86
N LYS A 511 -14.47 15.99 -2.54
CA LYS A 511 -14.09 16.64 -1.26
C LYS A 511 -14.71 16.02 0.00
N ASP A 512 -15.82 15.36 -0.22
CA ASP A 512 -16.80 14.81 0.70
C ASP A 512 -16.54 13.34 1.08
N LEU A 513 -15.74 12.64 0.27
CA LEU A 513 -15.40 11.23 0.44
C LEU A 513 -14.01 11.03 1.09
N GLY A 514 -13.38 12.15 1.48
CA GLY A 514 -12.06 12.18 2.09
C GLY A 514 -11.94 11.28 3.33
N TYR A 515 -10.75 10.78 3.55
CA TYR A 515 -10.36 9.98 4.70
C TYR A 515 -9.30 10.70 5.54
N ILE A 516 -8.27 11.26 4.91
CA ILE A 516 -7.21 12.07 5.52
C ILE A 516 -7.16 13.44 4.87
#